data_AF-A0A534GQ23-F1
#
_entry.id   AF-A0A534GQ23-F1
#
_cell.length_a   1.000
_cell.length_b   1.000
_cell.length_c   1.000
_cell.angle_alpha   90.00
_cell.angle_beta   90.00
_cell.angle_gamma   90.00
#
_symmetry.space_group_name_H-M   'P 1'
#
loop_
_entity.id
_entity.type
_entity.pdbx_description
1 polymer ?
#
loop_
_entity_poly.entity_id
_entity_poly.type
_entity_poly.pdbx_seq_one_letter_code
_entity_poly.pdbx_strand_id
1 'polypeptide(L)'
;MIPTLTSGYWAIKQSWAKLLANRTVTRLPTTKAELDNLRSIVSRSLNDVKAAGLSADARFSMAYDAARTLSLIIVRSAGYRPRSVGAHYNTFGNT
;
A
#
# COMPACT_ATOMS: atom_id res chain seq x y z
N MET A 1 -3.55 16.43 -43.51
CA MET A 1 -3.27 17.22 -42.30
C MET A 1 -4.00 16.56 -41.15
N ILE A 2 -3.31 15.79 -40.30
CA ILE A 2 -3.91 15.05 -39.18
C ILE A 2 -3.43 15.73 -37.90
N PRO A 3 -4.32 16.21 -37.01
CA PRO A 3 -3.89 16.81 -35.76
C PRO A 3 -3.42 15.72 -34.79
N THR A 4 -2.19 15.87 -34.29
CA THR A 4 -1.64 15.06 -33.20
C THR A 4 -2.39 15.37 -31.91
N LEU A 5 -3.11 14.37 -31.37
CA LEU A 5 -3.72 14.46 -30.05
C LEU A 5 -2.62 14.55 -28.99
N THR A 6 -2.42 15.74 -28.42
CA THR A 6 -1.67 15.92 -27.18
C THR A 6 -2.39 15.18 -26.05
N SER A 7 -1.80 14.09 -25.60
CA SER A 7 -2.25 13.24 -24.49
C SER A 7 -2.47 14.06 -23.21
N GLY A 8 -3.73 14.42 -22.95
CA GLY A 8 -4.17 15.12 -21.74
C GLY A 8 -4.27 14.20 -20.52
N TYR A 9 -3.56 14.58 -19.46
CA TYR A 9 -3.85 14.37 -18.03
C TYR A 9 -4.57 13.09 -17.55
N TRP A 10 -3.86 11.95 -17.40
CA TRP A 10 -4.28 10.88 -16.46
C TRP A 10 -3.15 10.11 -15.76
N ALA A 11 -1.90 10.57 -15.85
CA ALA A 11 -0.83 9.96 -15.08
C ALA A 11 0.08 11.06 -14.53
N ILE A 12 -0.19 11.52 -13.31
CA ILE A 12 0.88 12.12 -12.52
C ILE A 12 1.90 10.99 -12.34
N LYS A 13 2.96 10.96 -13.17
CA LYS A 13 4.10 10.07 -12.95
C LYS A 13 4.73 10.46 -11.62
N GLN A 14 4.29 9.82 -10.53
CA GLN A 14 4.94 9.97 -9.24
C GLN A 14 6.25 9.17 -9.28
N SER A 15 7.36 9.88 -9.17
CA SER A 15 8.70 9.30 -9.08
C SER A 15 9.16 9.29 -7.63
N TRP A 16 10.10 8.39 -7.29
CA TRP A 16 10.72 8.38 -5.96
C TRP A 16 11.37 9.72 -5.60
N ALA A 17 11.97 10.41 -6.58
CA ALA A 17 12.56 11.74 -6.38
C ALA A 17 11.51 12.76 -5.93
N LYS A 18 10.34 12.77 -6.57
CA LYS A 18 9.22 13.67 -6.21
C LYS A 18 8.64 13.32 -4.84
N LEU A 19 8.50 12.04 -4.52
CA LEU A 19 8.00 11.59 -3.21
C LEU A 19 8.96 11.92 -2.06
N LEU A 20 10.27 11.85 -2.30
CA LEU A 20 11.30 12.28 -1.36
C LEU A 20 11.27 13.80 -1.16
N ALA A 21 11.21 14.56 -2.26
CA ALA A 21 11.13 16.02 -2.22
C ALA A 21 9.90 16.50 -1.43
N ASN A 22 8.75 15.85 -1.64
CA ASN A 22 7.51 16.13 -0.94
C ASN A 22 7.44 15.53 0.48
N ARG A 23 8.50 14.88 0.95
CA ARG A 23 8.60 14.24 2.28
C ARG A 23 7.49 13.21 2.57
N THR A 24 6.85 12.68 1.53
CA THR A 24 5.85 11.61 1.61
C THR A 24 6.51 10.27 1.92
N VAL A 25 7.76 10.09 1.50
CA VAL A 25 8.59 8.93 1.83
C VAL A 25 9.96 9.36 2.36
N THR A 26 10.64 8.47 3.07
CA THR A 26 12.06 8.61 3.44
C THR A 26 12.86 7.43 2.90
N ARG A 27 14.17 7.62 2.72
CA ARG A 27 15.09 6.51 2.43
C ARG A 27 15.46 5.81 3.73
N LEU A 28 15.31 4.49 3.75
CA LEU A 28 15.84 3.63 4.81
C LEU A 28 16.08 2.24 4.21
N PRO A 29 17.33 1.74 4.20
CA PRO A 29 17.62 0.40 3.74
C PRO A 29 16.75 -0.64 4.46
N THR A 30 16.33 -1.66 3.72
CA THR A 30 15.56 -2.78 4.26
C THR A 30 16.45 -3.97 4.48
N THR A 31 16.13 -4.76 5.50
CA THR A 31 16.82 -6.03 5.79
C THR A 31 15.96 -7.21 5.35
N LYS A 32 16.60 -8.35 5.06
CA LYS A 32 15.89 -9.60 4.74
C LYS A 32 14.93 -9.99 5.87
N ALA A 33 15.39 -9.91 7.12
CA ALA A 33 14.59 -10.25 8.30
C ALA A 33 13.30 -9.41 8.39
N GLU A 34 13.38 -8.12 8.06
CA GLU A 34 12.20 -7.27 8.02
C GLU A 34 11.18 -7.73 6.96
N LEU A 35 11.65 -8.05 5.75
CA LEU A 35 10.76 -8.54 4.68
C LEU A 35 10.14 -9.89 5.05
N ASP A 36 10.90 -10.77 5.71
CA ASP A 36 10.40 -12.06 6.16
C ASP A 36 9.33 -11.91 7.24
N ASN A 37 9.51 -10.97 8.17
CA ASN A 37 8.48 -10.65 9.16
C ASN A 37 7.19 -10.15 8.50
N LEU A 38 7.29 -9.26 7.50
CA LEU A 38 6.11 -8.80 6.76
C LEU A 38 5.43 -9.93 5.98
N ARG A 39 6.19 -10.83 5.36
CA ARG A 39 5.67 -12.02 4.67
C ARG A 39 4.95 -12.97 5.63
N SER A 40 5.45 -13.12 6.86
CA SER A 40 4.81 -13.93 7.90
C SER A 40 3.43 -13.38 8.27
N ILE A 41 3.31 -12.06 8.41
CA ILE A 41 2.01 -11.39 8.66
C ILE A 41 1.04 -11.68 7.51
N VAL A 42 1.47 -11.47 6.27
CA VAL A 42 0.62 -11.75 5.08
C VAL A 42 0.17 -13.19 5.06
N SER A 43 1.09 -14.13 5.28
CA SER A 43 0.79 -15.57 5.23
C SER A 43 -0.24 -15.96 6.29
N ARG A 44 -0.12 -15.42 7.51
CA ARG A 44 -1.10 -15.61 8.57
C ARG A 44 -2.45 -15.04 8.19
N SER A 45 -2.52 -13.78 7.77
CA SER A 45 -3.79 -13.13 7.39
C SER A 45 -4.52 -13.87 6.27
N LEU A 46 -3.79 -14.35 5.25
CA LEU A 46 -4.38 -15.11 4.15
C LEU A 46 -4.87 -16.51 4.56
N ASN A 47 -4.26 -17.10 5.59
CA ASN A 47 -4.77 -18.35 6.17
C ASN A 47 -6.01 -18.09 7.02
N ASP A 48 -5.99 -17.09 7.88
CA ASP A 48 -7.09 -16.78 8.79
C ASP A 48 -8.36 -16.35 8.04
N VAL A 49 -8.21 -15.67 6.88
CA VAL A 49 -9.32 -15.31 5.97
C VAL A 49 -10.20 -16.50 5.56
N LYS A 50 -9.64 -17.72 5.57
CA LYS A 50 -10.34 -18.95 5.17
C LYS A 50 -11.14 -19.56 6.32
N ALA A 51 -11.07 -19.02 7.53
CA ALA A 51 -11.80 -19.54 8.67
C ALA A 51 -13.31 -19.56 8.41
N ALA A 52 -13.94 -20.66 8.83
CA ALA A 52 -15.39 -20.80 8.79
C ALA A 52 -16.04 -19.84 9.80
N GLY A 53 -17.26 -19.38 9.49
CA GLY A 53 -18.01 -18.46 10.36
C GLY A 53 -17.60 -16.99 10.27
N LEU A 54 -16.57 -16.64 9.47
CA LEU A 54 -16.28 -15.23 9.17
C LEU A 54 -17.39 -14.62 8.31
N SER A 55 -17.85 -13.43 8.72
CA SER A 55 -18.69 -12.57 7.88
C SER A 55 -17.91 -12.10 6.64
N ALA A 56 -18.64 -11.64 5.62
CA ALA A 56 -18.03 -11.10 4.41
C ALA A 56 -17.13 -9.89 4.73
N ASP A 57 -17.57 -8.99 5.62
CA ASP A 57 -16.84 -7.78 6.00
C ASP A 57 -15.55 -8.09 6.75
N ALA A 58 -15.59 -9.07 7.66
CA ALA A 58 -14.41 -9.54 8.38
C ALA A 58 -13.39 -10.15 7.40
N ARG A 59 -13.87 -11.01 6.49
CA ARG A 59 -13.03 -11.61 5.46
C ARG A 59 -12.41 -10.56 4.55
N PHE A 60 -13.18 -9.57 4.12
CA PHE A 60 -12.69 -8.48 3.29
C PHE A 60 -11.61 -7.66 4.01
N SER A 61 -11.87 -7.25 5.25
CA SER A 61 -10.93 -6.43 6.05
C SER A 61 -9.57 -7.13 6.19
N MET A 62 -9.58 -8.42 6.51
CA MET A 62 -8.35 -9.20 6.66
C MET A 62 -7.61 -9.40 5.32
N ALA A 63 -8.33 -9.67 4.23
CA ALA A 63 -7.73 -9.79 2.91
C ALA A 63 -7.12 -8.46 2.45
N TYR A 64 -7.80 -7.35 2.72
CA TYR A 64 -7.33 -6.00 2.43
C TYR A 64 -6.05 -5.66 3.20
N ASP A 65 -6.00 -5.96 4.50
CA ASP A 65 -4.80 -5.72 5.31
C ASP A 65 -3.60 -6.57 4.84
N ALA A 66 -3.85 -7.80 4.37
CA ALA A 66 -2.81 -8.63 3.75
C ALA A 66 -2.29 -7.98 2.45
N ALA A 67 -3.18 -7.52 1.57
CA ALA A 67 -2.81 -6.83 0.33
C ALA A 67 -2.08 -5.51 0.58
N ARG A 68 -2.50 -4.75 1.60
CA ARG A 68 -1.81 -3.54 2.06
C ARG A 68 -0.40 -3.85 2.54
N THR A 69 -0.22 -4.93 3.29
CA THR A 69 1.10 -5.37 3.78
C THR A 69 1.99 -5.84 2.64
N LEU A 70 1.46 -6.55 1.64
CA LEU A 70 2.17 -6.89 0.40
C LEU A 70 2.63 -5.63 -0.35
N SER A 71 1.76 -4.63 -0.46
CA SER A 71 2.10 -3.34 -1.08
C SER A 71 3.22 -2.63 -0.31
N LEU A 72 3.20 -2.71 1.03
CA LEU A 72 4.26 -2.17 1.88
C LEU A 72 5.60 -2.88 1.64
N ILE A 73 5.62 -4.21 1.47
CA ILE A 73 6.83 -4.98 1.15
C ILE A 73 7.50 -4.43 -0.12
N ILE A 74 6.73 -4.13 -1.17
CA ILE A 74 7.27 -3.57 -2.41
C ILE A 74 7.99 -2.24 -2.13
N VAL A 75 7.35 -1.32 -1.40
CA VAL A 75 7.95 -0.03 -1.04
C VAL A 75 9.20 -0.20 -0.17
N ARG A 76 9.16 -1.09 0.83
CA ARG A 76 10.30 -1.39 1.70
C ARG A 76 11.46 -1.98 0.91
N SER A 77 11.19 -2.92 -0.01
CA SER A 77 12.20 -3.55 -0.86
C SER A 77 12.92 -2.55 -1.79
N ALA A 78 12.24 -1.48 -2.18
CA ALA A 78 12.85 -0.37 -2.93
C ALA A 78 13.70 0.58 -2.05
N GLY A 79 13.80 0.34 -0.74
CA GLY A 79 14.58 1.14 0.21
C GLY A 79 13.88 2.40 0.70
N TYR A 80 12.54 2.43 0.62
CA TYR A 80 11.72 3.57 1.01
C TYR A 80 10.76 3.22 2.16
N ARG A 81 10.45 4.23 2.98
CA ARG A 81 9.43 4.15 4.02
C ARG A 81 8.35 5.19 3.75
N PRO A 82 7.07 4.82 3.64
CA PRO A 82 5.98 5.79 3.69
C PRO A 82 6.03 6.51 5.04
N ARG A 83 5.93 7.84 5.02
CA ARG A 83 5.72 8.61 6.24
C ARG A 83 4.26 8.43 6.65
N SER A 84 4.00 8.09 7.92
CA SER A 84 2.65 8.11 8.46
C SER A 84 2.16 9.57 8.48
N VAL A 85 1.23 9.91 7.60
CA VAL A 85 0.39 11.09 7.69
C VAL A 85 -0.96 10.59 8.20
N GLY A 86 -1.30 10.90 9.46
CA GLY A 86 -2.62 10.76 10.10
C GLY A 86 -3.45 9.51 9.76
N ALA A 87 -3.65 8.62 10.73
CA ALA A 87 -4.29 7.32 10.53
C ALA A 87 -5.80 7.30 10.16
N HIS A 88 -6.47 8.44 9.91
CA HIS A 88 -7.93 8.43 9.68
C HIS A 88 -8.37 9.52 8.68
N TYR A 89 -8.61 9.13 7.42
CA TYR A 89 -9.40 9.92 6.47
C TYR A 89 -10.77 9.29 6.15
N ASN A 90 -11.06 8.09 6.65
CA ASN A 90 -12.27 7.37 6.31
C ASN A 90 -13.14 7.12 7.55
N THR A 91 -13.75 8.18 8.09
CA THR A 91 -15.02 8.04 8.80
C THR A 91 -16.10 8.46 7.82
N PHE A 92 -16.71 7.49 7.12
CA PHE A 92 -17.99 7.74 6.45
C PHE A 92 -19.08 7.73 7.52
N GLY A 93 -19.18 8.83 8.27
CA GLY A 93 -20.31 9.10 9.15
C GLY A 93 -21.45 9.67 8.32
N ASN A 94 -22.59 8.99 8.32
CA ASN A 94 -23.83 9.47 7.72
C ASN A 94 -24.40 10.57 8.64
N THR A 95 -24.36 11.82 8.19
CA THR A 95 -25.22 12.90 8.69
C THR A 95 -26.05 13.42 7.53
#